data_AF-K1U9A7-F1
#
_entry.id   AF-K1U9A7-F1
#
_cell.length_a   1.000
_cell.length_b   1.000
_cell.length_c   1.000
_cell.angle_alpha   90.00
_cell.angle_beta   90.00
_cell.angle_gamma   90.00
#
_symmetry.space_group_name_H-M   'P 1'
#
loop_
_entity.id
_entity.type
_entity.pdbx_description
1 polymer ?
#
loop_
_entity_poly.entity_id
_entity_poly.type
_entity_poly.pdbx_seq_one_letter_code
_entity_poly.pdbx_strand_id
1 'polypeptide(L)' 'MPVLEVKARRIGGATYQVPLEIRPERRQTLGLRWLVTYARNRHEKTMSEKLAGEIMD' A
#
# COMPACT_ATOMS: atom_id res chain seq x y z
N MET A 1 0.49 -8.61 -1.45
CA MET A 1 -0.82 -7.94 -1.24
C MET A 1 -1.15 -7.97 0.26
N PRO A 2 -1.38 -6.82 0.93
CA PRO A 2 -1.40 -6.76 2.40
C PRO A 2 -2.59 -7.49 3.02
N VAL A 3 -2.33 -8.27 4.07
CA VAL A 3 -3.37 -9.08 4.74
C VAL A 3 -4.00 -8.34 5.92
N LEU A 4 -3.20 -7.54 6.63
CA LEU A 4 -3.59 -6.77 7.80
C LEU A 4 -3.36 -5.27 7.56
N GLU A 5 -4.30 -4.43 7.99
CA GLU A 5 -4.11 -2.99 8.12
C GLU A 5 -4.20 -2.60 9.60
N VAL A 6 -3.49 -1.55 9.97
CA VAL A 6 -3.54 -1.00 11.32
C VAL A 6 -4.46 0.22 11.31
N LYS A 7 -5.45 0.24 12.20
CA LYS A 7 -6.29 1.43 12.44
C LYS A 7 -6.06 2.00 13.82
N ALA A 8 -5.92 3.32 13.88
CA ALA A 8 -5.90 4.06 15.14
C ALA A 8 -7.28 3.99 15.80
N ARG A 9 -7.33 3.54 17.06
CA ARG A 9 -8.52 3.48 17.89
C ARG A 9 -8.24 4.09 19.25
N ARG A 10 -9.13 4.94 19.74
CA ARG A 10 -8.99 5.56 21.06
C ARG A 10 -9.66 4.68 22.11
N ILE A 11 -8.90 4.28 23.13
CA ILE A 11 -9.36 3.42 24.24
C ILE A 11 -8.80 4.01 25.54
N GLY A 12 -9.67 4.31 26.51
CA GLY A 12 -9.24 4.80 27.83
C GLY A 12 -8.39 6.09 27.81
N GLY A 13 -8.61 6.98 26.85
CA GLY A 13 -7.89 8.25 26.74
C GLY A 13 -6.65 8.22 25.83
N ALA A 14 -6.06 7.04 25.58
CA ALA A 14 -4.90 6.86 24.69
C ALA A 14 -5.30 6.31 23.30
N THR A 15 -4.46 6.56 22.29
CA THR A 15 -4.66 6.08 20.91
C THR A 15 -3.81 4.84 20.68
N TYR A 16 -4.47 3.72 20.37
CA TYR A 16 -3.83 2.44 20.07
C TYR A 16 -3.93 2.10 18.61
N GLN A 17 -2.92 1.39 18.13
CA GLN A 17 -2.86 0.84 16.79
C GLN A 17 -3.45 -0.58 16.82
N VAL A 18 -4.64 -0.75 16.26
CA VAL A 18 -5.36 -2.03 16.27
C VAL A 18 -5.21 -2.71 14.91
N PRO A 19 -4.69 -3.95 14.85
CA PRO A 19 -4.61 -4.70 13.61
C PRO A 19 -5.99 -5.23 13.20
N LEU A 20 -6.34 -5.10 11.93
CA LEU A 20 -7.58 -5.59 11.33
C LEU A 20 -7.29 -6.27 10.00
N GLU A 21 -8.05 -7.31 9.67
CA GLU A 21 -7.96 -7.96 8.36
C GLU A 21 -8.52 -7.07 7.24
N ILE A 22 -7.77 -7.00 6.15
CA ILE A 22 -8.16 -6.24 4.97
C ILE A 22 -9.11 -7.07 4.12
N ARG A 23 -10.28 -6.49 3.80
CA ARG A 23 -11.24 -7.07 2.85
C ARG A 23 -10.57 -7.36 1.51
N PRO A 24 -10.89 -8.49 0.83
CA PRO A 24 -10.24 -8.89 -0.42
C PRO A 24 -10.20 -7.81 -1.52
N GLU A 25 -11.31 -7.09 -1.74
CA GLU A 25 -11.40 -6.00 -2.74
C GLU A 25 -10.42 -4.85 -2.45
N ARG A 26 -10.30 -4.48 -1.17
CA ARG A 26 -9.40 -3.41 -0.72
C ARG A 26 -7.95 -3.84 -0.80
N ARG A 27 -7.65 -5.12 -0.59
CA ARG A 27 -6.30 -5.69 -0.68
C ARG A 27 -5.71 -5.50 -2.08
N GLN A 28 -6.48 -5.80 -3.13
CA GLN A 28 -6.07 -5.56 -4.52
C GLN A 28 -5.85 -4.07 -4.79
N THR A 29 -6.81 -3.23 -4.38
CA THR A 29 -6.73 -1.78 -4.57
C THR A 29 -5.48 -1.18 -3.92
N LEU A 30 -5.16 -1.59 -2.69
CA LEU A 30 -3.97 -1.13 -1.98
C LEU A 30 -2.68 -1.58 -2.67
N GLY A 31 -2.63 -2.83 -3.13
CA GLY A 31 -1.47 -3.35 -3.88
C GLY A 31 -1.21 -2.54 -5.16
N LEU A 32 -2.24 -2.33 -5.99
CA LEU A 32 -2.12 -1.54 -7.21
C LEU A 32 -1.75 -0.09 -6.93
N ARG A 33 -2.34 0.50 -5.88
CA ARG A 33 -2.02 1.88 -5.48
C ARG A 33 -0.55 2.02 -5.10
N TRP A 34 -0.04 1.11 -4.28
CA TRP A 34 1.37 1.13 -3.89
C TRP A 34 2.28 0.96 -5.10
N LEU A 35 2.01 -0.03 -5.96
CA LEU A 35 2.80 -0.27 -7.16
C LEU A 35 2.89 0.98 -8.04
N VAL A 36 1.78 1.68 -8.27
CA VAL A 36 1.77 2.93 -9.03
C VAL A 36 2.50 4.06 -8.29
N THR A 37 2.32 4.19 -6.98
CA THR A 37 2.98 5.22 -6.18
C THR A 37 4.51 5.04 -6.16
N TYR A 38 4.99 3.81 -5.97
CA TYR A 38 6.42 3.53 -5.95
C TYR A 38 7.05 3.62 -7.34
N ALA A 39 6.38 3.09 -8.37
CA ALA A 39 6.81 3.29 -9.76
C ALA A 39 7.00 4.78 -10.08
N ARG A 40 6.09 5.66 -9.65
CA ARG A 40 6.22 7.12 -9.88
C ARG A 40 7.44 7.75 -9.22
N ASN A 41 7.87 7.23 -8.07
CA ASN A 41 9.04 7.73 -7.34
C ASN A 41 10.38 7.29 -7.95
N ARG A 42 10.37 6.37 -8.93
CA ARG A 42 11.57 5.96 -9.66
C ARG A 42 12.08 7.05 -10.60
N HIS A 43 13.38 7.02 -10.88
CA HIS A 43 14.11 8.04 -11.64
C HIS A 43 14.18 7.78 -13.17
N GLU A 44 13.40 6.84 -13.69
CA GLU A 44 13.43 6.46 -15.10
C GLU A 44 12.69 7.50 -15.99
N LYS A 45 12.87 7.42 -17.32
CA LYS A 45 12.41 8.46 -18.24
C LYS A 45 10.90 8.39 -18.51
N THR A 46 10.38 7.18 -18.73
CA THR A 46 8.97 6.98 -19.06
C THR A 46 8.24 6.21 -17.95
N MET A 47 6.92 6.42 -17.81
CA MET A 47 6.12 5.66 -16.84
C MET A 47 6.10 4.16 -17.17
N SER A 48 6.23 3.79 -18.45
CA SER A 48 6.31 2.40 -18.89
C SER A 48 7.57 1.71 -18.38
N GLU A 49 8.72 2.37 -18.49
CA GLU A 49 9.97 1.89 -17.88
C GLU A 49 9.79 1.79 -16.37
N LYS A 50 9.31 2.87 -15.71
CA LYS A 50 9.14 2.91 -14.25
C LYS A 50 8.29 1.75 -13.73
N LEU A 51 7.21 1.45 -14.44
CA LEU A 51 6.30 0.38 -14.10
C LEU A 51 6.94 -0.99 -14.32
N ALA A 52 7.66 -1.17 -15.43
CA ALA A 52 8.37 -2.41 -15.70
C ALA A 52 9.48 -2.66 -14.67
N GLY A 53 10.25 -1.62 -14.33
CA GLY A 53 11.27 -1.66 -13.29
C GLY A 53 10.70 -2.01 -11.92
N GLU A 54 9.52 -1.50 -11.59
CA GLU A 54 8.82 -1.82 -10.33
C GLU A 54 8.17 -3.22 -10.31
N ILE A 55 7.78 -3.76 -11.47
CA ILE A 55 7.23 -5.12 -11.57
C ILE A 55 8.34 -6.18 -11.51
N MET A 56 9.54 -5.84 -11.98
CA MET A 56 10.70 -6.73 -11.98
C MET A 56 11.48 -6.74 -10.65
N ASP A 57 11.24 -5.76 -9.78
CA ASP A 57 11.78 -5.69 -8.41
C ASP A 57 10.91 -6.50 -7.43
#